data_AF-A0A8S4A962-F1
#
_entry.id   AF-A0A8S4A962-F1
#
_cell.length_a   1.000
_cell.length_b   1.000
_cell.length_c   1.000
_cell.angle_alpha   90.00
_cell.angle_beta   90.00
_cell.angle_gamma   90.00
#
_symmetry.space_group_name_H-M   'P 1'
#
loop_
_entity.id
_entity.type
_entity.pdbx_description
1 polymer ?
#
loop_
_entity_poly.entity_id
_entity_poly.type
_entity_poly.pdbx_seq_one_letter_code
_entity_poly.pdbx_strand_id
1 'polypeptide(L)'
;SCKQNLVYGTLDENVAAYTSFATLSCTDKDTGLGGKVSYQVILGNSSNSRSDTIGVGATNGSLFILRQIDYDKEPNTFQAFVLDVDDNAPVMSEPTIQAEVNENAMLGTTVVRINATDPDQPNTPASQIIFTSSCNPDSLMVDRTSGDLIVAKDLDYEKQQTINCLIYAYSEKSTTSMASVTVTITDVNDGMPEFSQSFYSTSVYENAPINTTIIIITARDPENSTMKYSMNSDMFSIDPDSGKVTIKTPPDYETQTSHLESITATDSGNPPMAASVFLRVSITPENEFNPQLIGGCSGSVEENSQLGTSIIQLSGNDSDAGYDGLIRFEIDSKDTPFFIDGSTGFIGTNSPIDYETKSSYNFTVVVQDLSATSVRSAV
;
A
#
# COMPACT_ATOMS: atom_id res chain seq x y z
N SER A 1 -27.34 38.78 71.51
CA SER A 1 -26.53 39.29 70.37
C SER A 1 -25.94 38.09 69.66
N CYS A 2 -26.52 37.71 68.55
CA CYS A 2 -25.95 36.67 67.71
C CYS A 2 -24.93 37.34 66.80
N LYS A 3 -23.66 36.95 66.88
CA LYS A 3 -22.74 37.25 65.77
C LYS A 3 -23.33 36.53 64.55
N GLN A 4 -23.65 37.28 63.49
CA GLN A 4 -23.93 36.74 62.16
C GLN A 4 -22.64 36.09 61.66
N ASN A 5 -22.37 34.88 62.11
CA ASN A 5 -21.40 34.02 61.47
C ASN A 5 -22.22 33.10 60.59
N LEU A 6 -22.13 33.26 59.28
CA LEU A 6 -22.45 32.14 58.40
C LEU A 6 -21.53 31.00 58.82
N VAL A 7 -22.11 29.97 59.43
CA VAL A 7 -21.41 28.74 59.72
C VAL A 7 -21.67 27.82 58.53
N TYR A 8 -20.64 27.60 57.73
CA TYR A 8 -20.64 26.58 56.72
C TYR A 8 -20.16 25.27 57.35
N GLY A 9 -20.87 24.18 57.06
CA GLY A 9 -20.50 22.83 57.48
C GLY A 9 -20.70 21.86 56.34
N THR A 10 -19.80 20.88 56.24
CA THR A 10 -19.82 19.80 55.27
C THR A 10 -20.06 18.48 56.00
N LEU A 11 -20.97 17.66 55.48
CA LEU A 11 -21.24 16.33 56.02
C LEU A 11 -20.97 15.29 54.94
N ASP A 12 -20.26 14.23 55.31
CA ASP A 12 -20.04 13.04 54.50
C ASP A 12 -21.38 12.30 54.31
N GLU A 13 -21.71 11.87 53.09
CA GLU A 13 -22.99 11.19 52.83
C GLU A 13 -23.11 9.81 53.49
N ASN A 14 -21.97 9.16 53.79
CA ASN A 14 -21.88 7.87 54.46
C ASN A 14 -21.91 7.98 55.98
N VAL A 15 -22.13 9.18 56.51
CA VAL A 15 -22.20 9.39 57.94
C VAL A 15 -23.35 8.59 58.57
N ALA A 16 -23.12 7.99 59.73
CA ALA A 16 -24.15 7.24 60.42
C ALA A 16 -25.39 8.11 60.71
N ALA A 17 -26.57 7.52 60.61
CA ALA A 17 -27.82 8.20 60.94
C ALA A 17 -27.73 8.86 62.33
N TYR A 18 -28.30 10.07 62.45
CA TYR A 18 -28.30 10.90 63.66
C TYR A 18 -26.93 11.47 64.08
N THR A 19 -25.95 11.49 63.18
CA THR A 19 -24.65 12.14 63.46
C THR A 19 -24.81 13.66 63.53
N SER A 20 -24.36 14.26 64.64
CA SER A 20 -24.36 15.71 64.82
C SER A 20 -23.20 16.33 64.04
N PHE A 21 -23.49 17.11 63.00
CA PHE A 21 -22.46 17.75 62.17
C PHE A 21 -22.08 19.17 62.63
N ALA A 22 -22.99 19.84 63.34
CA ALA A 22 -22.77 21.17 63.91
C ALA A 22 -23.66 21.39 65.11
N THR A 23 -23.19 22.20 66.07
CA THR A 23 -24.01 22.69 67.19
C THR A 23 -24.29 24.17 66.99
N LEU A 24 -25.55 24.51 66.75
CA LEU A 24 -26.00 25.89 66.67
C LEU A 24 -26.40 26.36 68.07
N SER A 25 -25.68 27.34 68.62
CA SER A 25 -26.01 27.95 69.90
C SER A 25 -26.19 29.46 69.75
N CYS A 26 -27.29 29.98 70.30
CA CYS A 26 -27.62 31.39 70.28
C CYS A 26 -28.33 31.76 71.58
N THR A 27 -28.06 32.96 72.09
CA THR A 27 -28.67 33.48 73.31
C THR A 27 -29.57 34.67 72.99
N ASP A 28 -30.85 34.52 73.35
CA ASP A 28 -31.79 35.63 73.44
C ASP A 28 -31.65 36.31 74.82
N LYS A 29 -31.80 37.63 74.88
CA LYS A 29 -31.74 38.40 76.13
C LYS A 29 -33.11 38.62 76.75
N ASP A 30 -34.19 38.33 76.02
CA ASP A 30 -35.56 38.50 76.47
C ASP A 30 -35.99 37.32 77.38
N THR A 31 -36.89 37.58 78.34
CA THR A 31 -37.37 36.56 79.30
C THR A 31 -38.80 36.14 78.98
N GLY A 32 -39.15 34.87 79.23
CA GLY A 32 -40.49 34.34 78.93
C GLY A 32 -40.63 33.88 77.47
N LEU A 33 -41.83 33.92 76.90
CA LEU A 33 -42.10 33.44 75.54
C LEU A 33 -41.31 34.20 74.44
N GLY A 34 -40.94 35.47 74.69
CA GLY A 34 -40.15 36.29 73.77
C GLY A 34 -38.66 35.96 73.73
N GLY A 35 -38.15 35.17 74.69
CA GLY A 35 -36.75 34.71 74.71
C GLY A 35 -36.53 33.34 74.07
N LYS A 36 -37.58 32.74 73.50
CA LYS A 36 -37.53 31.36 73.00
C LYS A 36 -36.93 31.31 71.59
N VAL A 37 -35.66 30.90 71.51
CA VAL A 37 -35.01 30.61 70.23
C VAL A 37 -35.57 29.31 69.66
N SER A 38 -35.95 29.31 68.38
CA SER A 38 -36.37 28.10 67.67
C SER A 38 -35.68 27.96 66.31
N TYR A 39 -35.43 26.72 65.91
CA TYR A 39 -34.82 26.37 64.64
C TYR A 39 -35.82 25.56 63.81
N GLN A 40 -35.89 25.82 62.50
CA GLN A 40 -36.76 25.11 61.57
C GLN A 40 -35.99 24.81 60.28
N VAL A 41 -36.16 23.61 59.74
CA VAL A 41 -35.62 23.26 58.41
C VAL A 41 -36.51 23.83 57.32
N ILE A 42 -35.92 24.68 56.46
CA ILE A 42 -36.42 25.28 55.21
C ILE A 42 -36.82 24.27 54.14
N LEU A 43 -35.77 23.55 53.74
CA LEU A 43 -35.64 22.77 52.53
C LEU A 43 -34.61 21.67 52.80
N GLY A 44 -35.01 20.41 52.63
CA GLY A 44 -34.19 19.22 52.85
C GLY A 44 -35.04 17.95 53.01
N ASN A 45 -34.42 16.77 52.99
CA ASN A 45 -35.10 15.47 53.04
C ASN A 45 -35.59 15.06 54.44
N SER A 46 -35.44 15.93 55.45
CA SER A 46 -35.98 15.71 56.80
C SER A 46 -37.35 16.36 56.92
N SER A 47 -38.33 15.61 57.41
CA SER A 47 -39.66 16.12 57.74
C SER A 47 -39.58 17.39 58.60
N ASN A 48 -40.42 18.38 58.25
CA ASN A 48 -40.61 19.67 58.94
C ASN A 48 -40.83 19.47 60.45
N SER A 49 -39.75 19.34 61.22
CA SER A 49 -39.80 19.17 62.67
C SER A 49 -39.16 20.39 63.35
N ARG A 50 -39.89 20.96 64.32
CA ARG A 50 -39.37 21.97 65.25
C ARG A 50 -38.69 21.22 66.40
N SER A 51 -37.38 21.27 66.47
CA SER A 51 -36.59 20.61 67.51
C SER A 51 -35.29 21.39 67.77
N ASP A 52 -34.77 21.30 68.99
CA ASP A 52 -33.45 21.85 69.36
C ASP A 52 -32.30 21.03 68.74
N THR A 53 -32.61 19.83 68.25
CA THR A 53 -31.73 18.93 67.50
C THR A 53 -32.40 18.52 66.19
N ILE A 54 -31.71 18.71 65.07
CA ILE A 54 -32.18 18.35 63.74
C ILE A 54 -31.38 17.13 63.28
N GLY A 55 -32.06 16.00 63.05
CA GLY A 55 -31.46 14.83 62.41
C GLY A 55 -31.55 14.99 60.89
N VAL A 56 -30.41 14.86 60.20
CA VAL A 56 -30.34 14.91 58.75
C VAL A 56 -30.17 13.46 58.24
N GLY A 57 -31.13 12.97 57.45
CA GLY A 57 -30.93 11.77 56.64
C GLY A 57 -30.17 12.18 55.38
N ALA A 58 -28.96 11.67 55.20
CA ALA A 58 -28.08 12.10 54.12
C ALA A 58 -28.61 11.67 52.75
N THR A 59 -28.77 12.64 51.86
CA THR A 59 -28.87 12.50 50.40
C THR A 59 -28.24 13.78 49.83
N ASN A 60 -27.41 13.67 48.79
CA ASN A 60 -26.57 14.78 48.30
C ASN A 60 -27.37 16.05 48.00
N GLY A 61 -26.89 17.21 48.48
CA GLY A 61 -27.59 18.49 48.31
C GLY A 61 -27.29 19.58 49.36
N SER A 62 -27.96 20.73 49.21
CA SER A 62 -27.94 21.83 50.19
C SER A 62 -29.14 21.73 51.14
N LEU A 63 -28.88 21.72 52.45
CA LEU A 63 -29.89 21.84 53.50
C LEU A 63 -30.01 23.31 53.92
N PHE A 64 -31.20 23.90 53.80
CA PHE A 64 -31.46 25.24 54.30
C PHE A 64 -32.22 25.17 55.62
N ILE A 65 -31.74 25.88 56.64
CA ILE A 65 -32.37 25.96 57.97
C ILE A 65 -32.71 27.44 58.23
N LEU A 66 -33.98 27.78 58.43
CA LEU A 66 -34.35 29.10 58.95
C LEU A 66 -34.40 29.05 60.46
N ARG A 67 -33.85 30.09 61.05
CA ARG A 67 -33.92 30.33 62.48
C ARG A 67 -34.89 31.46 62.76
N GLN A 68 -35.91 31.20 63.59
CA GLN A 68 -36.78 32.23 64.13
C GLN A 68 -36.43 32.46 65.60
N ILE A 69 -35.85 33.62 65.86
CA ILE A 69 -35.30 34.03 67.16
C ILE A 69 -36.41 34.61 68.05
N ASP A 70 -37.31 35.33 67.38
CA ASP A 70 -38.30 36.24 67.92
C ASP A 70 -39.41 36.31 66.85
N TYR A 71 -40.68 36.42 67.24
CA TYR A 71 -41.78 36.54 66.26
C TYR A 71 -41.67 37.84 65.45
N ASP A 72 -40.95 38.83 65.97
CA ASP A 72 -40.87 40.19 65.41
C ASP A 72 -39.51 40.50 64.73
N LYS A 73 -38.62 39.51 64.53
CA LYS A 73 -37.32 39.69 63.86
C LYS A 73 -37.14 38.80 62.64
N GLU A 74 -36.48 39.35 61.62
CA GLU A 74 -36.12 38.65 60.39
C GLU A 74 -35.30 37.36 60.68
N PRO A 75 -35.69 36.21 60.11
CA PRO A 75 -35.00 34.95 60.34
C PRO A 75 -33.60 34.95 59.71
N ASN A 76 -32.64 34.25 60.34
CA ASN A 76 -31.34 33.98 59.70
C ASN A 76 -31.39 32.64 58.96
N THR A 77 -30.79 32.58 57.78
CA THR A 77 -30.61 31.35 56.98
C THR A 77 -29.26 30.72 57.28
N PHE A 78 -29.24 29.41 57.55
CA PHE A 78 -28.05 28.58 57.56
C PHE A 78 -28.08 27.64 56.35
N GLN A 79 -26.94 27.43 55.71
CA GLN A 79 -26.77 26.48 54.60
C GLN A 79 -25.74 25.43 55.01
N ALA A 80 -26.13 24.16 54.97
CA ALA A 80 -25.22 23.02 55.10
C ALA A 80 -25.14 22.29 53.77
N PHE A 81 -23.95 21.80 53.42
CA PHE A 81 -23.72 21.02 52.20
C PHE A 81 -23.43 19.57 52.60
N VAL A 82 -24.17 18.63 52.01
CA VAL A 82 -23.74 17.22 52.00
C VAL A 82 -22.75 17.08 50.85
N LEU A 83 -21.55 16.62 51.17
CA LEU A 83 -20.53 16.33 50.17
C LEU A 83 -20.69 14.88 49.75
N ASP A 84 -20.72 14.70 48.44
CA ASP A 84 -20.57 13.43 47.76
C ASP A 84 -19.23 12.80 48.16
N VAL A 85 -19.28 11.51 48.49
CA VAL A 85 -18.12 10.68 48.78
C VAL A 85 -17.98 9.69 47.65
N ASP A 86 -16.74 9.54 47.21
CA ASP A 86 -16.35 8.60 46.17
C ASP A 86 -16.50 7.14 46.66
N ASP A 87 -17.75 6.65 46.65
CA ASP A 87 -18.17 5.36 47.19
C ASP A 87 -18.82 4.45 46.14
N ASN A 88 -19.15 4.99 44.96
CA ASN A 88 -19.51 4.21 43.80
C ASN A 88 -18.29 4.02 42.91
N ALA A 89 -18.19 2.88 42.24
CA ALA A 89 -17.12 2.64 41.29
C ALA A 89 -17.57 3.08 39.90
N PRO A 90 -16.64 3.55 39.04
CA PRO A 90 -16.94 3.71 37.63
C PRO A 90 -17.48 2.40 37.05
N VAL A 91 -18.52 2.46 36.23
CA VAL A 91 -19.13 1.30 35.58
C VAL A 91 -18.81 1.34 34.08
N MET A 92 -18.12 0.33 33.58
CA MET A 92 -17.88 0.16 32.14
C MET A 92 -19.21 -0.01 31.42
N SER A 93 -19.38 0.68 30.28
CA SER A 93 -20.59 0.55 29.47
C SER A 93 -20.75 -0.86 28.89
N GLU A 94 -19.63 -1.50 28.51
CA GLU A 94 -19.61 -2.85 27.95
C GLU A 94 -18.50 -3.67 28.62
N PRO A 95 -18.77 -4.93 29.05
CA PRO A 95 -17.77 -5.78 29.70
C PRO A 95 -16.77 -6.40 28.71
N THR A 96 -17.15 -6.52 27.43
CA THR A 96 -16.34 -7.10 26.36
C THR A 96 -16.50 -6.30 25.08
N ILE A 97 -15.38 -5.92 24.47
CA ILE A 97 -15.36 -5.10 23.24
C ILE A 97 -14.50 -5.81 22.20
N GLN A 98 -14.98 -5.86 20.97
CA GLN A 98 -14.20 -6.29 19.81
C GLN A 98 -13.94 -5.08 18.92
N ALA A 99 -12.71 -4.95 18.44
CA ALA A 99 -12.32 -3.89 17.53
C ALA A 99 -11.32 -4.42 16.51
N GLU A 100 -11.13 -3.66 15.44
CA GLU A 100 -10.17 -3.96 14.38
C GLU A 100 -9.26 -2.76 14.16
N VAL A 101 -8.00 -3.02 13.81
CA VAL A 101 -7.04 -1.98 13.47
C VAL A 101 -6.18 -2.45 12.30
N ASN A 102 -5.90 -1.53 11.40
CA ASN A 102 -4.98 -1.77 10.30
C ASN A 102 -3.54 -1.88 10.81
N GLU A 103 -2.74 -2.82 10.30
CA GLU A 103 -1.35 -2.93 10.74
C GLU A 103 -0.51 -1.69 10.40
N ASN A 104 -0.85 -0.99 9.33
CA ASN A 104 -0.22 0.27 8.93
C ASN A 104 -0.82 1.50 9.65
N ALA A 105 -1.62 1.29 10.69
CA ALA A 105 -2.16 2.39 11.49
C ALA A 105 -1.02 3.20 12.15
N MET A 106 -1.03 4.51 11.94
CA MET A 106 -0.02 5.40 12.52
C MET A 106 -0.10 5.41 14.05
N LEU A 107 1.04 5.67 14.70
CA LEU A 107 1.09 5.90 16.14
C LEU A 107 0.10 7.00 16.57
N GLY A 108 -0.64 6.75 17.64
CA GLY A 108 -1.69 7.63 18.14
C GLY A 108 -3.06 7.45 17.48
N THR A 109 -3.20 6.58 16.48
CA THR A 109 -4.50 6.25 15.88
C THR A 109 -5.41 5.65 16.94
N THR A 110 -6.63 6.19 17.08
CA THR A 110 -7.67 5.63 17.95
C THR A 110 -8.28 4.38 17.31
N VAL A 111 -8.18 3.25 18.01
CA VAL A 111 -8.78 1.96 17.63
C VAL A 111 -10.26 1.93 18.03
N VAL A 112 -10.53 2.24 19.31
CA VAL A 112 -11.88 2.25 19.88
C VAL A 112 -11.90 3.16 21.10
N ARG A 113 -13.05 3.80 21.37
CA ARG A 113 -13.26 4.56 22.61
C ARG A 113 -13.94 3.69 23.67
N ILE A 114 -13.32 3.61 24.84
CA ILE A 114 -13.86 2.93 26.02
C ILE A 114 -14.71 3.93 26.82
N ASN A 115 -15.96 3.58 27.05
CA ASN A 115 -16.89 4.40 27.82
C ASN A 115 -17.16 3.78 29.19
N ALA A 116 -17.13 4.62 30.22
CA ALA A 116 -17.54 4.29 31.57
C ALA A 116 -18.31 5.46 32.16
N THR A 117 -19.18 5.19 33.14
CA THR A 117 -19.93 6.21 33.87
C THR A 117 -19.75 6.01 35.35
N ASP A 118 -19.55 7.10 36.09
CA ASP A 118 -19.52 7.06 37.54
C ASP A 118 -20.88 7.52 38.11
N PRO A 119 -21.53 6.72 38.97
CA PRO A 119 -22.78 7.11 39.63
C PRO A 119 -22.66 8.27 40.64
N ASP A 120 -21.44 8.64 41.06
CA ASP A 120 -21.19 9.75 41.98
C ASP A 120 -21.58 11.11 41.39
N GLN A 121 -21.59 12.16 42.21
CA GLN A 121 -22.06 13.49 41.80
C GLN A 121 -21.28 14.00 40.57
N PRO A 122 -21.96 14.36 39.46
CA PRO A 122 -21.27 14.75 38.24
C PRO A 122 -20.48 16.05 38.39
N ASN A 123 -19.32 16.13 37.73
CA ASN A 123 -18.39 17.28 37.77
C ASN A 123 -17.73 17.51 39.13
N THR A 124 -17.55 16.44 39.92
CA THR A 124 -16.73 16.44 41.14
C THR A 124 -15.47 15.60 40.90
N PRO A 125 -14.42 15.73 41.75
CA PRO A 125 -13.29 14.81 41.71
C PRO A 125 -13.70 13.33 41.92
N ALA A 126 -14.80 13.07 42.62
CA ALA A 126 -15.33 11.72 42.84
C ALA A 126 -15.83 11.08 41.53
N SER A 127 -16.52 11.84 40.67
CA SER A 127 -16.97 11.35 39.36
C SER A 127 -15.91 11.40 38.25
N GLN A 128 -14.66 11.74 38.56
CA GLN A 128 -13.58 11.77 37.56
C GLN A 128 -13.03 10.37 37.29
N ILE A 129 -13.27 9.88 36.07
CA ILE A 129 -12.82 8.56 35.65
C ILE A 129 -11.40 8.63 35.08
N ILE A 130 -10.55 7.72 35.53
CA ILE A 130 -9.21 7.50 35.00
C ILE A 130 -9.10 6.09 34.42
N PHE A 131 -8.58 5.99 33.21
CA PHE A 131 -8.37 4.72 32.52
C PHE A 131 -6.91 4.25 32.61
N THR A 132 -6.73 2.93 32.76
CA THR A 132 -5.45 2.25 32.56
C THR A 132 -5.65 0.97 31.76
N SER A 133 -4.63 0.57 31.02
CA SER A 133 -4.67 -0.61 30.16
C SER A 133 -3.52 -1.55 30.45
N SER A 134 -3.80 -2.85 30.40
CA SER A 134 -2.79 -3.92 30.33
C SER A 134 -3.03 -4.70 29.05
N CYS A 135 -2.25 -4.41 28.02
CA CYS A 135 -2.32 -5.06 26.72
C CYS A 135 -1.19 -6.07 26.56
N ASN A 136 -1.48 -7.20 25.91
CA ASN A 136 -0.48 -8.18 25.49
C ASN A 136 -0.65 -8.46 23.99
N PRO A 137 0.30 -8.02 23.15
CA PRO A 137 1.49 -7.21 23.43
C PRO A 137 1.14 -5.78 23.86
N ASP A 138 2.13 -5.05 24.35
CA ASP A 138 2.01 -3.66 24.82
C ASP A 138 2.01 -2.63 23.66
N SER A 139 1.54 -3.04 22.47
CA SER A 139 1.46 -2.19 21.28
C SER A 139 0.26 -1.23 21.30
N LEU A 140 -0.70 -1.44 22.21
CA LEU A 140 -1.84 -0.56 22.42
C LEU A 140 -1.82 0.02 23.84
N MET A 141 -2.34 1.23 23.99
CA MET A 141 -2.46 1.92 25.27
C MET A 141 -3.74 2.73 25.31
N VAL A 142 -4.43 2.75 26.45
CA VAL A 142 -5.58 3.64 26.65
C VAL A 142 -5.13 5.03 27.10
N ASP A 143 -5.68 6.08 26.49
CA ASP A 143 -5.55 7.43 26.99
C ASP A 143 -6.30 7.55 28.33
N ARG A 144 -5.59 8.11 29.32
CA ARG A 144 -6.04 8.11 30.73
C ARG A 144 -7.34 8.88 30.97
N THR A 145 -7.68 9.83 30.09
CA THR A 145 -8.78 10.77 30.33
C THR A 145 -9.92 10.65 29.34
N SER A 146 -9.60 10.39 28.07
CA SER A 146 -10.60 10.25 27.01
C SER A 146 -11.16 8.83 26.89
N GLY A 147 -10.45 7.83 27.41
CA GLY A 147 -10.80 6.42 27.23
C GLY A 147 -10.47 5.89 25.83
N ASP A 148 -9.77 6.66 24.99
CA ASP A 148 -9.37 6.22 23.65
C ASP A 148 -8.27 5.17 23.72
N LEU A 149 -8.52 3.95 23.25
CA LEU A 149 -7.50 2.94 23.04
C LEU A 149 -6.74 3.28 21.74
N ILE A 150 -5.46 3.60 21.86
CA ILE A 150 -4.62 4.08 20.76
C ILE A 150 -3.47 3.13 20.43
N VAL A 151 -2.98 3.22 19.20
CA VAL A 151 -1.75 2.56 18.75
C VAL A 151 -0.53 3.23 19.40
N ALA A 152 0.20 2.49 20.23
CA ALA A 152 1.38 2.96 20.96
C ALA A 152 2.71 2.49 20.34
N LYS A 153 2.67 1.40 19.57
CA LYS A 153 3.82 0.87 18.81
C LYS A 153 3.34 0.37 17.45
N ASP A 154 4.28 0.26 16.52
CA ASP A 154 4.01 -0.31 15.19
C ASP A 154 3.41 -1.72 15.33
N LEU A 155 2.44 -1.98 14.46
CA LEU A 155 1.75 -3.26 14.35
C LEU A 155 2.31 -4.02 13.15
N ASP A 156 2.20 -5.34 13.19
CA ASP A 156 2.74 -6.24 12.18
C ASP A 156 1.88 -7.51 12.23
N TYR A 157 1.07 -7.72 11.20
CA TYR A 157 0.11 -8.79 11.11
C TYR A 157 0.81 -10.17 11.06
N GLU A 158 1.94 -10.27 10.35
CA GLU A 158 2.74 -11.50 10.17
C GLU A 158 3.29 -11.98 11.51
N LYS A 159 3.65 -11.04 12.40
CA LYS A 159 4.11 -11.36 13.76
C LYS A 159 2.94 -11.67 14.69
N GLN A 160 1.86 -10.90 14.64
CA GLN A 160 0.77 -11.02 15.59
C GLN A 160 -0.57 -10.48 15.07
N GLN A 161 -1.56 -11.36 14.98
CA GLN A 161 -2.87 -11.03 14.41
C GLN A 161 -3.90 -10.53 15.43
N THR A 162 -3.61 -10.63 16.73
CA THR A 162 -4.58 -10.29 17.79
C THR A 162 -3.89 -9.74 19.02
N ILE A 163 -4.42 -8.64 19.57
CA ILE A 163 -3.98 -8.02 20.81
C ILE A 163 -5.13 -8.08 21.82
N ASN A 164 -4.87 -8.61 23.01
CA ASN A 164 -5.85 -8.62 24.09
C ASN A 164 -5.47 -7.58 25.14
N CYS A 165 -6.42 -6.72 25.48
CA CYS A 165 -6.26 -5.67 26.47
C CYS A 165 -7.28 -5.84 27.61
N LEU A 166 -6.81 -5.70 28.84
CA LEU A 166 -7.68 -5.47 29.99
C LEU A 166 -7.65 -3.97 30.30
N ILE A 167 -8.81 -3.34 30.26
CA ILE A 167 -8.97 -1.90 30.55
C ILE A 167 -9.62 -1.77 31.92
N TYR A 168 -9.03 -0.94 32.77
CA TYR A 168 -9.54 -0.63 34.11
C TYR A 168 -9.96 0.83 34.18
N ALA A 169 -11.11 1.09 34.79
CA ALA A 169 -11.58 2.43 35.13
C ALA A 169 -11.65 2.57 36.65
N TYR A 170 -11.12 3.67 37.18
CA TYR A 170 -11.13 4.01 38.61
C TYR A 170 -11.30 5.50 38.83
N SER A 171 -11.76 5.88 40.02
CA SER A 171 -11.84 7.25 40.56
C SER A 171 -10.77 7.48 41.65
N GLU A 172 -10.72 8.64 42.30
CA GLU A 172 -9.65 8.97 43.27
C GLU A 172 -9.54 7.96 44.44
N LYS A 173 -10.64 7.38 44.89
CA LYS A 173 -10.74 6.56 46.10
C LYS A 173 -11.54 5.27 45.93
N SER A 174 -12.28 5.09 44.84
CA SER A 174 -13.14 3.91 44.64
C SER A 174 -12.48 2.76 43.88
N THR A 175 -13.16 1.61 43.91
CA THR A 175 -12.73 0.33 43.34
C THR A 175 -12.70 0.34 41.81
N THR A 176 -11.91 -0.56 41.20
CA THR A 176 -11.75 -0.66 39.75
C THR A 176 -12.89 -1.43 39.09
N SER A 177 -13.48 -0.93 38.00
CA SER A 177 -14.18 -1.77 37.03
C SER A 177 -13.26 -2.19 35.89
N MET A 178 -13.62 -3.26 35.18
CA MET A 178 -12.79 -3.86 34.14
C MET A 178 -13.60 -4.19 32.89
N ALA A 179 -13.03 -3.94 31.72
CA ALA A 179 -13.51 -4.41 30.43
C ALA A 179 -12.40 -5.18 29.70
N SER A 180 -12.77 -6.25 28.99
CA SER A 180 -11.86 -6.98 28.12
C SER A 180 -12.03 -6.51 26.68
N VAL A 181 -10.93 -6.12 26.03
CA VAL A 181 -10.92 -5.68 24.63
C VAL A 181 -10.06 -6.63 23.82
N THR A 182 -10.64 -7.23 22.79
CA THR A 182 -9.89 -8.03 21.80
C THR A 182 -9.81 -7.23 20.52
N VAL A 183 -8.60 -6.90 20.11
CA VAL A 183 -8.32 -6.16 18.88
C VAL A 183 -7.73 -7.12 17.85
N THR A 184 -8.41 -7.28 16.72
CA THR A 184 -7.88 -8.03 15.57
C THR A 184 -7.10 -7.06 14.68
N ILE A 185 -5.89 -7.45 14.30
CA ILE A 185 -5.11 -6.69 13.33
C ILE A 185 -5.53 -7.15 11.93
N THR A 186 -5.83 -6.20 11.06
CA THR A 186 -6.14 -6.49 9.66
C THR A 186 -4.88 -6.36 8.81
N ASP A 187 -4.56 -7.45 8.11
CA ASP A 187 -3.55 -7.59 7.08
C ASP A 187 -3.72 -6.54 5.96
N VAL A 188 -2.60 -5.95 5.54
CA VAL A 188 -2.44 -5.15 4.34
C VAL A 188 -1.23 -5.64 3.60
N ASN A 189 -1.46 -6.12 2.37
CA ASN A 189 -0.40 -6.49 1.45
C ASN A 189 0.64 -5.35 1.30
N ASP A 190 1.81 -5.58 1.87
CA ASP A 190 2.97 -4.68 1.84
C ASP A 190 4.17 -5.31 1.09
N GLY A 191 4.04 -6.57 0.69
CA GLY A 191 4.92 -7.27 -0.22
C GLY A 191 4.89 -6.69 -1.63
N MET A 192 5.99 -6.08 -2.06
CA MET A 192 6.16 -5.69 -3.46
C MET A 192 6.72 -6.86 -4.28
N PRO A 193 6.14 -7.19 -5.46
CA PRO A 193 6.71 -8.22 -6.33
C PRO A 193 8.17 -7.96 -6.70
N GLU A 194 9.02 -8.97 -6.54
CA GLU A 194 10.45 -8.95 -6.87
C GLU A 194 10.75 -9.88 -8.05
N PHE A 195 11.26 -9.33 -9.16
CA PHE A 195 11.78 -10.13 -10.27
C PHE A 195 13.09 -10.82 -9.90
N SER A 196 13.33 -12.01 -10.47
CA SER A 196 14.59 -12.74 -10.27
C SER A 196 15.81 -12.03 -10.87
N GLN A 197 15.60 -11.10 -11.82
CA GLN A 197 16.62 -10.27 -12.43
C GLN A 197 16.11 -8.83 -12.57
N SER A 198 17.02 -7.85 -12.51
CA SER A 198 16.70 -6.44 -12.75
C SER A 198 16.55 -6.09 -14.23
N PHE A 199 17.00 -6.98 -15.12
CA PHE A 199 16.90 -6.84 -16.57
C PHE A 199 17.03 -8.22 -17.22
N TYR A 200 16.16 -8.54 -18.17
CA TYR A 200 16.22 -9.80 -18.92
C TYR A 200 16.70 -9.55 -20.35
N SER A 201 17.45 -10.49 -20.91
CA SER A 201 17.84 -10.47 -22.32
C SER A 201 17.79 -11.86 -22.92
N THR A 202 17.30 -11.96 -24.16
CA THR A 202 17.30 -13.19 -24.96
C THR A 202 17.50 -12.88 -26.44
N SER A 203 17.68 -13.91 -27.25
CA SER A 203 17.75 -13.82 -28.70
C SER A 203 16.84 -14.86 -29.35
N VAL A 204 16.29 -14.53 -30.51
CA VAL A 204 15.45 -15.41 -31.31
C VAL A 204 15.82 -15.25 -32.78
N TYR A 205 15.83 -16.34 -33.54
CA TYR A 205 16.00 -16.25 -34.99
C TYR A 205 14.84 -15.49 -35.61
N GLU A 206 15.12 -14.76 -36.69
CA GLU A 206 14.04 -14.28 -37.54
C GLU A 206 13.19 -15.43 -38.08
N ASN A 207 11.96 -15.12 -38.49
CA ASN A 207 10.97 -16.10 -38.94
C ASN A 207 10.64 -17.25 -37.97
N ALA A 208 11.11 -17.18 -36.72
CA ALA A 208 10.76 -18.12 -35.68
C ALA A 208 9.21 -18.23 -35.57
N PRO A 209 8.65 -19.46 -35.54
CA PRO A 209 7.21 -19.65 -35.62
C PRO A 209 6.45 -18.98 -34.47
N ILE A 210 5.21 -18.56 -34.74
CA ILE A 210 4.28 -18.08 -33.72
C ILE A 210 4.12 -19.14 -32.63
N ASN A 211 3.96 -18.70 -31.38
CA ASN A 211 3.91 -19.51 -30.16
C ASN A 211 5.24 -20.16 -29.74
N THR A 212 6.34 -19.91 -30.44
CA THR A 212 7.68 -20.28 -29.96
C THR A 212 7.98 -19.57 -28.64
N THR A 213 8.52 -20.30 -27.69
CA THR A 213 8.86 -19.78 -26.35
C THR A 213 10.28 -19.23 -26.37
N ILE A 214 10.44 -17.97 -25.98
CA ILE A 214 11.76 -17.31 -26.03
C ILE A 214 12.41 -17.14 -24.66
N ILE A 215 11.61 -17.01 -23.59
CA ILE A 215 12.08 -16.93 -22.21
C ILE A 215 10.91 -17.17 -21.24
N ILE A 216 11.22 -17.51 -19.99
CA ILE A 216 10.26 -17.53 -18.88
C ILE A 216 10.69 -16.47 -17.86
N ILE A 217 9.78 -15.55 -17.55
CA ILE A 217 9.99 -14.48 -16.57
C ILE A 217 9.47 -14.95 -15.23
N THR A 218 10.20 -14.64 -14.16
CA THR A 218 9.84 -15.05 -12.81
C THR A 218 9.97 -13.88 -11.84
N ALA A 219 8.89 -13.63 -11.11
CA ALA A 219 8.82 -12.78 -9.95
C ALA A 219 8.29 -13.57 -8.76
N ARG A 220 8.65 -13.15 -7.55
CA ARG A 220 8.11 -13.66 -6.30
C ARG A 220 7.59 -12.50 -5.47
N ASP A 221 6.65 -12.78 -4.60
CA ASP A 221 6.21 -11.85 -3.59
C ASP A 221 6.79 -12.26 -2.23
N PRO A 222 7.29 -11.32 -1.39
CA PRO A 222 7.84 -11.62 -0.07
C PRO A 222 6.86 -12.37 0.85
N GLU A 223 5.56 -12.13 0.69
CA GLU A 223 4.47 -12.72 1.48
C GLU A 223 3.92 -14.01 0.83
N ASN A 224 4.51 -14.42 -0.31
CA ASN A 224 4.14 -15.58 -1.12
C ASN A 224 2.75 -15.48 -1.75
N SER A 225 2.30 -14.26 -2.07
CA SER A 225 1.13 -14.03 -2.89
C SER A 225 1.26 -14.63 -4.31
N THR A 226 0.13 -14.89 -4.96
CA THR A 226 0.12 -15.44 -6.33
C THR A 226 0.36 -14.34 -7.35
N MET A 227 1.29 -14.55 -8.29
CA MET A 227 1.65 -13.55 -9.30
C MET A 227 0.81 -13.67 -10.57
N LYS A 228 0.49 -12.52 -11.16
CA LYS A 228 -0.02 -12.39 -12.52
C LYS A 228 0.93 -11.53 -13.36
N TYR A 229 1.33 -12.05 -14.51
CA TYR A 229 2.20 -11.35 -15.45
C TYR A 229 1.39 -10.68 -16.58
N SER A 230 1.87 -9.53 -17.04
CA SER A 230 1.31 -8.83 -18.18
C SER A 230 2.41 -8.10 -18.97
N MET A 231 2.17 -7.95 -20.27
CA MET A 231 3.04 -7.24 -21.20
C MET A 231 2.14 -6.62 -22.27
N ASN A 232 2.47 -5.40 -22.70
CA ASN A 232 1.81 -4.77 -23.84
C ASN A 232 2.78 -4.73 -25.02
N SER A 233 2.68 -5.72 -25.91
CA SER A 233 3.53 -5.86 -27.10
C SER A 233 2.72 -6.31 -28.31
N ASP A 234 3.11 -5.82 -29.49
CA ASP A 234 2.57 -6.27 -30.77
C ASP A 234 3.27 -7.54 -31.28
N MET A 235 4.50 -7.79 -30.83
CA MET A 235 5.37 -8.87 -31.30
C MET A 235 5.37 -10.08 -30.37
N PHE A 236 5.20 -9.86 -29.07
CA PHE A 236 5.28 -10.90 -28.05
C PHE A 236 4.02 -10.96 -27.19
N SER A 237 3.80 -12.11 -26.56
CA SER A 237 2.77 -12.32 -25.54
C SER A 237 3.40 -12.98 -24.32
N ILE A 238 2.86 -12.68 -23.13
CA ILE A 238 3.24 -13.37 -21.90
C ILE A 238 2.04 -14.12 -21.33
N ASP A 239 2.25 -15.38 -20.96
CA ASP A 239 1.27 -16.15 -20.22
C ASP A 239 1.16 -15.60 -18.78
N PRO A 240 -0.04 -15.23 -18.32
CA PRO A 240 -0.21 -14.52 -17.06
C PRO A 240 0.10 -15.36 -15.83
N ASP A 241 0.09 -16.69 -15.93
CA ASP A 241 0.28 -17.60 -14.80
C ASP A 241 1.71 -18.15 -14.73
N SER A 242 2.30 -18.47 -15.88
CA SER A 242 3.62 -19.09 -15.96
C SER A 242 4.76 -18.11 -16.25
N GLY A 243 4.45 -16.86 -16.64
CA GLY A 243 5.46 -15.88 -17.06
C GLY A 243 6.16 -16.24 -18.37
N LYS A 244 5.63 -17.22 -19.11
CA LYS A 244 6.17 -17.71 -20.37
C LYS A 244 5.94 -16.69 -21.48
N VAL A 245 7.03 -16.19 -22.06
CA VAL A 245 6.98 -15.25 -23.18
C VAL A 245 7.07 -16.00 -24.50
N THR A 246 6.12 -15.74 -25.40
CA THR A 246 6.01 -16.38 -26.71
C THR A 246 5.88 -15.37 -27.85
N ILE A 247 6.23 -15.79 -29.05
CA ILE A 247 6.10 -15.01 -30.29
C ILE A 247 4.62 -14.90 -30.68
N LYS A 248 4.14 -13.68 -30.94
CA LYS A 248 2.81 -13.37 -31.46
C LYS A 248 2.86 -13.06 -32.96
N THR A 249 3.91 -12.35 -33.39
CA THR A 249 4.19 -11.99 -34.78
C THR A 249 5.61 -12.42 -35.11
N PRO A 250 5.86 -13.15 -36.21
CA PRO A 250 7.21 -13.57 -36.59
C PRO A 250 8.17 -12.36 -36.65
N PRO A 251 9.35 -12.46 -36.01
CA PRO A 251 10.37 -11.43 -36.11
C PRO A 251 10.99 -11.38 -37.50
N ASP A 252 11.40 -10.20 -37.93
CA ASP A 252 12.01 -9.89 -39.23
C ASP A 252 13.24 -9.01 -38.94
N TYR A 253 14.43 -9.53 -39.25
CA TYR A 253 15.68 -8.85 -38.91
C TYR A 253 15.88 -7.58 -39.73
N GLU A 254 15.53 -7.61 -41.02
CA GLU A 254 15.64 -6.49 -41.96
C GLU A 254 14.75 -5.31 -41.54
N THR A 255 13.60 -5.60 -40.91
CA THR A 255 12.73 -4.56 -40.37
C THR A 255 13.24 -4.02 -39.02
N GLN A 256 13.53 -4.90 -38.06
CA GLN A 256 13.97 -4.49 -36.72
C GLN A 256 14.81 -5.55 -36.02
N THR A 257 16.06 -5.18 -35.70
CA THR A 257 17.04 -6.11 -35.13
C THR A 257 16.91 -6.35 -33.62
N SER A 258 16.11 -5.55 -32.90
CA SER A 258 15.85 -5.76 -31.47
C SER A 258 14.60 -5.06 -30.95
N HIS A 259 14.00 -5.65 -29.92
CA HIS A 259 12.85 -5.12 -29.19
C HIS A 259 13.18 -4.95 -27.71
N LEU A 260 12.57 -3.94 -27.08
CA LEU A 260 12.66 -3.70 -25.64
C LEU A 260 11.23 -3.67 -25.08
N GLU A 261 10.89 -4.72 -24.35
CA GLU A 261 9.54 -4.95 -23.81
C GLU A 261 9.49 -4.65 -22.32
N SER A 262 8.40 -4.04 -21.86
CA SER A 262 8.12 -3.83 -20.45
C SER A 262 7.14 -4.89 -19.94
N ILE A 263 7.53 -5.59 -18.88
CA ILE A 263 6.76 -6.67 -18.26
C ILE A 263 6.38 -6.24 -16.86
N THR A 264 5.12 -6.44 -16.50
CA THR A 264 4.61 -6.13 -15.16
C THR A 264 4.18 -7.42 -14.48
N ALA A 265 4.64 -7.62 -13.24
CA ALA A 265 4.14 -8.63 -12.33
C ALA A 265 3.26 -7.94 -11.29
N THR A 266 2.09 -8.51 -11.01
CA THR A 266 1.11 -8.00 -10.04
C THR A 266 0.75 -9.12 -9.09
N ASP A 267 0.76 -8.84 -7.80
CA ASP A 267 0.35 -9.81 -6.78
C ASP A 267 -1.17 -9.97 -6.68
N SER A 268 -1.59 -10.93 -5.86
CA SER A 268 -3.00 -11.18 -5.53
C SER A 268 -3.45 -10.50 -4.23
N GLY A 269 -2.63 -9.59 -3.68
CA GLY A 269 -2.89 -8.91 -2.42
C GLY A 269 -3.99 -7.86 -2.52
N ASN A 270 -4.35 -7.27 -1.38
CA ASN A 270 -5.36 -6.21 -1.31
C ASN A 270 -4.87 -5.03 -0.44
N PRO A 271 -4.54 -3.86 -1.04
CA PRO A 271 -4.56 -3.59 -2.48
C PRO A 271 -3.46 -4.38 -3.22
N PRO A 272 -3.65 -4.70 -4.50
CA PRO A 272 -2.63 -5.40 -5.26
C PRO A 272 -1.42 -4.48 -5.49
N MET A 273 -0.21 -5.01 -5.31
CA MET A 273 1.03 -4.30 -5.66
C MET A 273 1.60 -4.85 -6.97
N ALA A 274 2.37 -4.02 -7.66
CA ALA A 274 2.94 -4.36 -8.96
C ALA A 274 4.35 -3.81 -9.13
N ALA A 275 5.18 -4.57 -9.83
CA ALA A 275 6.52 -4.17 -10.25
C ALA A 275 6.69 -4.38 -11.75
N SER A 276 7.60 -3.62 -12.37
CA SER A 276 7.92 -3.76 -13.79
C SER A 276 9.40 -4.01 -14.04
N VAL A 277 9.71 -4.77 -15.09
CA VAL A 277 11.07 -5.07 -15.55
C VAL A 277 11.14 -4.98 -17.08
N PHE A 278 12.33 -4.69 -17.60
CA PHE A 278 12.58 -4.69 -19.05
C PHE A 278 13.15 -6.03 -19.54
N LEU A 279 12.67 -6.46 -20.71
CA LEU A 279 13.19 -7.57 -21.49
C LEU A 279 13.70 -7.05 -22.85
N ARG A 280 15.00 -7.25 -23.15
CA ARG A 280 15.54 -7.07 -24.50
C ARG A 280 15.49 -8.38 -25.28
N VAL A 281 14.84 -8.37 -26.44
CA VAL A 281 14.86 -9.48 -27.40
C VAL A 281 15.68 -9.04 -28.61
N SER A 282 16.78 -9.75 -28.89
CA SER A 282 17.59 -9.51 -30.09
C SER A 282 17.18 -10.48 -31.19
N ILE A 283 17.05 -10.00 -32.41
CA ILE A 283 16.74 -10.86 -33.57
C ILE A 283 18.07 -11.33 -34.16
N THR A 284 18.17 -12.64 -34.36
CA THR A 284 19.32 -13.28 -35.02
C THR A 284 18.96 -13.47 -36.48
N PRO A 285 19.77 -12.98 -37.43
CA PRO A 285 19.47 -13.11 -38.85
C PRO A 285 19.63 -14.56 -39.33
N GLU A 286 18.88 -14.93 -40.36
CA GLU A 286 19.00 -16.13 -41.17
C GLU A 286 19.16 -15.73 -42.66
N ASN A 287 19.78 -16.59 -43.48
CA ASN A 287 19.87 -16.35 -44.92
C ASN A 287 18.59 -16.90 -45.59
N GLU A 288 17.71 -16.00 -46.04
CA GLU A 288 16.36 -16.33 -46.49
C GLU A 288 16.08 -15.92 -47.92
N PHE A 289 16.81 -14.92 -48.41
CA PHE A 289 16.76 -14.50 -49.78
C PHE A 289 17.93 -15.11 -50.56
N ASN A 290 17.76 -15.16 -51.87
CA ASN A 290 18.82 -15.59 -52.77
C ASN A 290 19.16 -14.39 -53.64
N PRO A 291 20.43 -14.25 -54.03
CA PRO A 291 20.83 -13.11 -54.83
C PRO A 291 20.18 -13.17 -56.21
N GLN A 292 19.68 -12.03 -56.65
CA GLN A 292 19.01 -11.87 -57.94
C GLN A 292 19.77 -10.88 -58.82
N LEU A 293 20.00 -11.25 -60.08
CA LEU A 293 20.52 -10.33 -61.09
C LEU A 293 19.47 -9.28 -61.45
N ILE A 294 19.92 -8.03 -61.61
CA ILE A 294 19.12 -6.88 -62.01
C ILE A 294 19.67 -6.35 -63.33
N GLY A 295 18.78 -6.16 -64.32
CA GLY A 295 19.12 -5.55 -65.60
C GLY A 295 19.37 -6.56 -66.73
N GLY A 296 19.98 -6.09 -67.82
CA GLY A 296 20.26 -6.90 -69.00
C GLY A 296 21.53 -7.74 -68.85
N CYS A 297 21.54 -8.91 -69.48
CA CYS A 297 22.69 -9.84 -69.51
C CYS A 297 23.38 -9.88 -70.89
N SER A 298 23.13 -8.89 -71.75
CA SER A 298 23.69 -8.83 -73.10
C SER A 298 24.51 -7.55 -73.32
N GLY A 299 25.68 -7.71 -73.91
CA GLY A 299 26.57 -6.63 -74.31
C GLY A 299 27.19 -6.90 -75.67
N SER A 300 27.85 -5.91 -76.25
CA SER A 300 28.60 -6.03 -77.50
C SER A 300 29.97 -5.40 -77.36
N VAL A 301 30.95 -5.93 -78.08
CA VAL A 301 32.33 -5.44 -78.09
C VAL A 301 32.87 -5.57 -79.50
N GLU A 302 33.66 -4.59 -79.94
CA GLU A 302 34.31 -4.64 -81.25
C GLU A 302 35.44 -5.66 -81.24
N GLU A 303 35.56 -6.43 -82.32
CA GLU A 303 36.76 -7.26 -82.51
C GLU A 303 38.02 -6.38 -82.56
N ASN A 304 39.16 -6.94 -82.15
CA ASN A 304 40.43 -6.21 -81.99
C ASN A 304 40.45 -5.13 -80.89
N SER A 305 39.42 -5.04 -80.04
CA SER A 305 39.45 -4.23 -78.82
C SER A 305 40.60 -4.64 -77.89
N GLN A 306 41.14 -3.68 -77.14
CA GLN A 306 42.20 -3.95 -76.16
C GLN A 306 41.74 -4.96 -75.09
N LEU A 307 42.66 -5.73 -74.53
CA LEU A 307 42.37 -6.56 -73.36
C LEU A 307 41.90 -5.67 -72.20
N GLY A 308 40.87 -6.11 -71.48
CA GLY A 308 40.23 -5.31 -70.43
C GLY A 308 39.11 -4.39 -70.93
N THR A 309 38.78 -4.41 -72.21
CA THR A 309 37.69 -3.56 -72.74
C THR A 309 36.36 -3.98 -72.11
N SER A 310 35.64 -2.99 -71.58
CA SER A 310 34.34 -3.16 -70.93
C SER A 310 33.28 -3.64 -71.91
N ILE A 311 32.55 -4.67 -71.53
CA ILE A 311 31.42 -5.20 -72.30
C ILE A 311 30.10 -4.81 -71.62
N ILE A 312 29.98 -5.17 -70.35
CA ILE A 312 28.80 -4.91 -69.53
C ILE A 312 29.20 -4.93 -68.05
N GLN A 313 28.45 -4.22 -67.22
CA GLN A 313 28.51 -4.39 -65.77
C GLN A 313 27.20 -5.01 -65.31
N LEU A 314 27.27 -6.21 -64.74
CA LEU A 314 26.13 -6.84 -64.11
C LEU A 314 25.84 -6.17 -62.77
N SER A 315 24.56 -6.07 -62.43
CA SER A 315 24.09 -5.68 -61.12
C SER A 315 23.30 -6.83 -60.53
N GLY A 316 23.33 -6.96 -59.21
CA GLY A 316 22.45 -7.86 -58.48
C GLY A 316 22.03 -7.24 -57.16
N ASN A 317 21.05 -7.85 -56.52
CA ASN A 317 20.64 -7.51 -55.18
C ASN A 317 20.33 -8.77 -54.40
N ASP A 318 20.65 -8.75 -53.13
CA ASP A 318 20.18 -9.71 -52.15
C ASP A 318 19.48 -8.93 -51.03
N SER A 319 18.36 -9.47 -50.52
CA SER A 319 17.51 -8.73 -49.60
C SER A 319 17.84 -9.00 -48.13
N ASP A 320 18.65 -10.02 -47.84
CA ASP A 320 19.16 -10.25 -46.49
C ASP A 320 20.07 -9.10 -46.02
N ALA A 321 20.09 -8.83 -44.72
CA ALA A 321 21.00 -7.85 -44.14
C ALA A 321 22.42 -8.42 -43.92
N GLY A 322 23.38 -7.52 -43.70
CA GLY A 322 24.71 -7.90 -43.26
C GLY A 322 25.50 -8.69 -44.29
N TYR A 323 26.13 -9.79 -43.86
CA TYR A 323 27.00 -10.61 -44.72
C TYR A 323 26.23 -11.49 -45.69
N ASP A 324 25.02 -11.94 -45.30
CA ASP A 324 24.19 -12.81 -46.13
C ASP A 324 23.64 -12.04 -47.34
N GLY A 325 23.44 -10.72 -47.22
CA GLY A 325 23.11 -9.84 -48.34
C GLY A 325 24.25 -9.47 -49.30
N LEU A 326 25.50 -9.89 -49.01
CA LEU A 326 26.64 -9.55 -49.87
C LEU A 326 26.77 -10.52 -51.03
N ILE A 327 26.75 -9.99 -52.25
CA ILE A 327 26.80 -10.81 -53.48
C ILE A 327 28.19 -10.86 -54.12
N ARG A 328 28.45 -11.96 -54.82
CA ARG A 328 29.66 -12.17 -55.63
C ARG A 328 29.30 -12.76 -56.99
N PHE A 329 30.00 -12.30 -58.02
CA PHE A 329 29.81 -12.76 -59.40
C PHE A 329 30.93 -13.71 -59.85
N GLU A 330 30.57 -14.74 -60.61
CA GLU A 330 31.52 -15.70 -61.19
C GLU A 330 31.03 -16.20 -62.56
N ILE A 331 31.94 -16.33 -63.54
CA ILE A 331 31.64 -17.01 -64.80
C ILE A 331 31.77 -18.52 -64.57
N ASP A 332 30.66 -19.26 -64.64
CA ASP A 332 30.64 -20.72 -64.43
C ASP A 332 31.05 -21.51 -65.69
N SER A 333 30.92 -20.88 -66.86
CA SER A 333 31.34 -21.47 -68.13
C SER A 333 32.86 -21.54 -68.26
N LYS A 334 33.38 -22.72 -68.56
CA LYS A 334 34.81 -22.91 -68.89
C LYS A 334 35.13 -22.31 -70.27
N ASP A 335 36.36 -21.85 -70.43
CA ASP A 335 36.94 -21.41 -71.71
C ASP A 335 36.19 -20.26 -72.42
N THR A 336 35.86 -19.19 -71.67
CA THR A 336 35.39 -17.93 -72.27
C THR A 336 36.56 -16.96 -72.46
N PRO A 337 36.59 -16.13 -73.53
CA PRO A 337 37.61 -15.10 -73.71
C PRO A 337 37.34 -13.85 -72.83
N PHE A 338 36.52 -13.99 -71.78
CA PHE A 338 36.06 -12.90 -70.93
C PHE A 338 36.45 -13.16 -69.47
N PHE A 339 36.51 -12.10 -68.68
CA PHE A 339 36.62 -12.17 -67.23
C PHE A 339 35.47 -11.42 -66.58
N ILE A 340 35.19 -11.73 -65.33
CA ILE A 340 34.29 -10.98 -64.47
C ILE A 340 35.01 -10.55 -63.20
N ASP A 341 34.86 -9.28 -62.81
CA ASP A 341 35.23 -8.83 -61.47
C ASP A 341 34.15 -9.27 -60.49
N GLY A 342 34.51 -10.16 -59.56
CA GLY A 342 33.54 -10.77 -58.66
C GLY A 342 32.89 -9.82 -57.67
N SER A 343 33.43 -8.62 -57.44
CA SER A 343 32.88 -7.64 -56.51
C SER A 343 32.01 -6.57 -57.18
N THR A 344 32.31 -6.25 -58.44
CA THR A 344 31.66 -5.16 -59.17
C THR A 344 30.74 -5.64 -60.30
N GLY A 345 30.79 -6.92 -60.66
CA GLY A 345 30.03 -7.49 -61.78
C GLY A 345 30.53 -7.04 -63.16
N PHE A 346 31.69 -6.38 -63.22
CA PHE A 346 32.27 -5.90 -64.47
C PHE A 346 32.75 -7.05 -65.35
N ILE A 347 32.25 -7.13 -66.59
CA ILE A 347 32.68 -8.10 -67.60
C ILE A 347 33.51 -7.41 -68.68
N GLY A 348 34.70 -7.95 -68.94
CA GLY A 348 35.61 -7.44 -69.97
C GLY A 348 36.34 -8.53 -70.75
N THR A 349 37.04 -8.15 -71.81
CA THR A 349 37.84 -9.06 -72.65
C THR A 349 39.10 -9.54 -71.92
N ASN A 350 39.32 -10.85 -71.87
CA ASN A 350 40.52 -11.49 -71.30
C ASN A 350 41.45 -12.05 -72.38
N SER A 351 40.93 -12.27 -73.59
CA SER A 351 41.67 -12.75 -74.76
C SER A 351 41.20 -12.01 -76.02
N PRO A 352 42.02 -11.95 -77.09
CA PRO A 352 41.56 -11.46 -78.39
C PRO A 352 40.36 -12.28 -78.90
N ILE A 353 39.38 -11.59 -79.48
CA ILE A 353 38.20 -12.17 -80.11
C ILE A 353 38.25 -11.91 -81.62
N ASP A 354 37.77 -12.88 -82.39
CA ASP A 354 37.78 -12.87 -83.86
C ASP A 354 36.37 -13.19 -84.36
N TYR A 355 35.74 -12.22 -85.01
CA TYR A 355 34.34 -12.31 -85.42
C TYR A 355 34.13 -13.42 -86.46
N GLU A 356 35.08 -13.59 -87.38
CA GLU A 356 35.03 -14.63 -88.41
C GLU A 356 35.07 -16.04 -87.81
N THR A 357 35.79 -16.23 -86.71
CA THR A 357 35.85 -17.50 -85.98
C THR A 357 34.57 -17.73 -85.17
N LYS A 358 34.12 -16.73 -84.41
CA LYS A 358 32.92 -16.85 -83.56
C LYS A 358 32.27 -15.48 -83.33
N SER A 359 31.12 -15.27 -83.97
CA SER A 359 30.37 -14.00 -83.93
C SER A 359 29.48 -13.80 -82.70
N SER A 360 29.30 -14.80 -81.85
CA SER A 360 28.54 -14.69 -80.60
C SER A 360 29.01 -15.67 -79.53
N TYR A 361 28.95 -15.22 -78.28
CA TYR A 361 29.32 -16.01 -77.11
C TYR A 361 28.14 -16.02 -76.13
N ASN A 362 27.70 -17.21 -75.77
CA ASN A 362 26.76 -17.43 -74.68
C ASN A 362 27.50 -18.16 -73.57
N PHE A 363 27.46 -17.62 -72.37
CA PHE A 363 28.05 -18.20 -71.18
C PHE A 363 27.20 -17.84 -69.97
N THR A 364 27.27 -18.68 -68.95
CA THR A 364 26.51 -18.54 -67.71
C THR A 364 27.34 -17.80 -66.68
N VAL A 365 26.71 -16.81 -66.05
CA VAL A 365 27.23 -16.14 -64.85
C VAL A 365 26.40 -16.60 -63.66
N VAL A 366 27.10 -16.93 -62.58
CA VAL A 366 26.49 -17.23 -61.29
C VAL A 366 26.65 -16.01 -60.39
N VAL A 367 25.55 -15.64 -59.73
CA VAL A 367 25.56 -14.73 -58.59
C VAL A 367 25.29 -15.56 -57.34
N GLN A 368 26.11 -15.37 -56.32
CA GLN A 368 26.02 -16.10 -55.05
C GLN A 368 26.21 -15.14 -53.88
N ASP A 369 25.50 -15.40 -52.79
CA ASP A 369 25.74 -14.73 -51.53
C ASP A 369 27.10 -15.15 -50.94
N LEU A 370 27.54 -14.44 -49.91
CA LEU A 370 28.74 -14.77 -49.14
C LEU A 370 28.42 -15.53 -47.84
N SER A 371 27.22 -16.10 -47.72
CA SER A 371 26.82 -16.88 -46.56
C SER A 371 27.56 -18.23 -46.49
N ALA A 372 27.61 -18.83 -45.30
CA ALA A 372 28.22 -20.14 -45.10
C ALA A 372 27.46 -21.29 -45.80
N THR A 373 26.19 -21.07 -46.18
CA THR A 373 25.29 -22.05 -46.81
C THR A 373 25.01 -21.77 -48.29
N SER A 374 25.79 -20.87 -48.90
CA SER A 374 25.72 -20.39 -50.29
C SER A 374 24.87 -21.22 -51.25
N VAL A 375 23.76 -20.61 -51.69
CA VAL A 375 22.89 -21.14 -52.74
C VAL A 375 23.19 -20.38 -54.04
N ARG A 376 23.23 -21.10 -55.16
CA ARG A 376 23.64 -20.56 -56.47
C ARG A 376 22.43 -20.17 -57.31
N SER A 377 22.43 -18.95 -57.84
CA SER A 377 21.55 -18.55 -58.94
C SER A 377 22.36 -18.45 -60.25
N ALA A 378 21.95 -19.16 -61.29
CA ALA A 378 22.59 -19.19 -62.60
C ALA A 378 21.67 -18.59 -63.67
N VAL A 379 22.24 -17.79 -64.59
CA VAL A 379 21.52 -17.27 -65.77
C VAL A 379 22.33 -17.51 -67.03
#